data_AF-A0A7G8GYB6-F1
#
_entry.id   AF-A0A7G8GYB6-F1
#
_cell.length_a   1.000
_cell.length_b   1.000
_cell.length_c   1.000
_cell.angle_alpha   90.00
_cell.angle_beta   90.00
_cell.angle_gamma   90.00
#
_symmetry.space_group_name_H-M   'P 1'
#
loop_
_entity.id
_entity.type
_entity.pdbx_description
1 polymer ?
#
loop_
_entity_poly.entity_id
_entity_poly.type
_entity_poly.pdbx_seq_one_letter_code
_entity_poly.pdbx_strand_id
1 'polypeptide(L)'
;MSSRCDSASHCFAFEQDFIGNWRCIPLCVRRKLDLCGVKLKLNHWLELSQEQRQALVDWPDAADALEHLRQHLRDCTRSMADGMAKDLPPVSGAPWQQQAELPAVVQEAATVRGVVLTLEQWTRLSELDRFALCKLARPGHDHHNLEAAFSEVLV
;
A
#
# COMPACT_ATOMS: atom_id res chain seq x y z
N MET A 1 -22.07 16.80 3.36
CA MET A 1 -21.58 15.46 2.95
C MET A 1 -20.23 15.69 2.31
N SER A 2 -19.19 15.82 3.14
CA SER A 2 -17.86 16.15 2.65
C SER A 2 -17.19 14.87 2.19
N SER A 3 -16.94 14.79 0.90
CA SER A 3 -16.13 13.79 0.22
C SER A 3 -14.89 13.48 1.05
N ARG A 4 -14.74 12.23 1.49
CA ARG A 4 -13.49 11.77 2.12
C ARG A 4 -12.40 11.94 1.06
N CYS A 5 -11.57 12.97 1.22
CA CYS A 5 -10.40 13.21 0.38
C CYS A 5 -9.53 11.95 0.39
N ASP A 6 -9.50 11.27 -0.75
CA ASP A 6 -8.30 11.04 -1.54
C ASP A 6 -6.97 11.15 -0.75
N SER A 7 -6.63 10.11 -0.01
CA SER A 7 -5.25 9.87 0.46
C SER A 7 -4.72 8.59 -0.20
N ALA A 8 -5.06 8.38 -1.46
CA ALA A 8 -4.71 7.16 -2.18
C ALA A 8 -3.24 7.13 -2.65
N SER A 9 -2.65 8.31 -2.76
CA SER A 9 -1.36 8.58 -3.41
C SER A 9 -0.39 9.30 -2.46
N HIS A 10 -0.37 8.89 -1.19
CA HIS A 10 0.61 9.39 -0.22
C HIS A 10 1.72 8.38 0.04
N CYS A 11 2.94 8.87 0.17
CA CYS A 11 4.10 8.10 0.61
C CYS A 11 4.36 8.42 2.07
N PHE A 12 4.34 7.41 2.94
CA PHE A 12 4.52 7.65 4.37
C PHE A 12 5.91 8.21 4.68
N ALA A 13 6.03 9.01 5.73
CA ALA A 13 7.30 9.59 6.14
C ALA A 13 8.31 8.49 6.54
N PHE A 14 7.85 7.42 7.17
CA PHE A 14 8.70 6.25 7.47
C PHE A 14 9.21 5.51 6.22
N GLU A 15 8.60 5.71 5.06
CA GLU A 15 9.08 5.13 3.79
C GLU A 15 10.13 6.01 3.09
N GLN A 16 10.36 7.26 3.54
CA GLN A 16 11.25 8.20 2.84
C GLN A 16 12.68 7.67 2.68
N ASP A 17 13.19 6.91 3.66
CA ASP A 17 14.54 6.32 3.59
C ASP A 17 14.68 5.35 2.40
N PHE A 18 13.62 4.60 2.09
CA PHE A 18 13.59 3.62 1.01
C PHE A 18 13.12 4.20 -0.32
N ILE A 19 12.19 5.16 -0.29
CA ILE A 19 11.69 5.87 -1.47
C ILE A 19 12.75 6.82 -2.02
N GLY A 20 13.57 7.44 -1.17
CA GLY A 20 14.66 8.31 -1.61
C GLY A 20 15.66 7.59 -2.53
N ASN A 21 15.83 6.28 -2.33
CA ASN A 21 16.65 5.43 -3.21
C ASN A 21 15.82 4.59 -4.20
N TRP A 22 14.49 4.72 -4.19
CA TRP A 22 13.52 3.91 -4.95
C TRP A 22 13.77 2.39 -4.87
N ARG A 23 14.36 1.94 -3.77
CA ARG A 23 14.79 0.54 -3.57
C ARG A 23 13.62 -0.40 -3.30
N CYS A 24 12.48 0.15 -2.90
CA CYS A 24 11.27 -0.59 -2.57
C CYS A 24 10.05 0.04 -3.25
N ILE A 25 9.04 -0.80 -3.52
CA ILE A 25 7.71 -0.35 -3.96
C ILE A 25 6.99 0.24 -2.75
N PRO A 26 6.56 1.52 -2.78
CA PRO A 26 5.87 2.16 -1.67
C PRO A 26 4.50 1.55 -1.42
N LEU A 27 4.00 1.65 -0.19
CA LEU A 27 2.75 1.04 0.24
C LEU A 27 1.54 1.53 -0.55
N CYS A 28 1.48 2.81 -0.93
CA CYS A 28 0.41 3.35 -1.77
C CYS A 28 0.32 2.64 -3.14
N VAL A 29 1.46 2.40 -3.79
CA VAL A 29 1.53 1.65 -5.05
C VAL A 29 1.19 0.19 -4.81
N ARG A 30 1.72 -0.44 -3.75
CA ARG A 30 1.36 -1.83 -3.40
C ARG A 30 -0.14 -2.01 -3.19
N ARG A 31 -0.82 -1.05 -2.54
CA ARG A 31 -2.27 -1.08 -2.38
C ARG A 31 -2.97 -1.08 -3.73
N LYS A 32 -2.59 -0.16 -4.62
CA LYS A 32 -3.15 -0.08 -5.98
C LYS A 32 -2.93 -1.37 -6.76
N LEU A 33 -1.76 -2.00 -6.64
CA LEU A 33 -1.44 -3.30 -7.24
C LEU A 33 -2.32 -4.44 -6.70
N ASP A 34 -2.55 -4.50 -5.38
CA ASP A 34 -3.47 -5.45 -4.75
C ASP A 34 -4.92 -5.20 -5.24
N LEU A 35 -5.35 -3.95 -5.38
CA LEU A 35 -6.70 -3.58 -5.84
C LEU A 35 -6.92 -3.84 -7.33
N CYS A 36 -5.96 -3.52 -8.20
CA CYS A 36 -6.06 -3.77 -9.64
C CYS A 36 -5.76 -5.23 -10.02
N GLY A 37 -5.24 -6.03 -9.08
CA GLY A 37 -4.93 -7.44 -9.31
C GLY A 37 -3.70 -7.63 -10.20
N VAL A 38 -2.60 -6.93 -9.92
CA VAL A 38 -1.35 -7.05 -10.68
C VAL A 38 -0.20 -7.44 -9.76
N LYS A 39 0.51 -8.52 -10.11
CA LYS A 39 1.74 -8.93 -9.45
C LYS A 39 2.95 -8.27 -10.10
N LEU A 40 3.34 -7.11 -9.57
CA LEU A 40 4.61 -6.47 -9.90
C LEU A 40 5.73 -7.05 -9.04
N LYS A 41 6.80 -7.53 -9.67
CA LYS A 41 8.01 -7.96 -8.96
C LYS A 41 8.92 -6.77 -8.68
N LEU A 42 9.79 -6.89 -7.68
CA LEU A 42 10.78 -5.87 -7.37
C LEU A 42 11.70 -5.58 -8.58
N ASN A 43 12.10 -6.61 -9.33
CA ASN A 43 12.90 -6.42 -10.55
C ASN A 43 12.20 -5.49 -11.56
N HIS A 44 10.91 -5.71 -11.85
CA HIS A 44 10.15 -4.81 -12.73
C HIS A 44 10.15 -3.38 -12.22
N TRP A 45 9.92 -3.19 -10.91
CA TRP A 45 9.95 -1.86 -10.30
C TRP A 45 11.33 -1.19 -10.46
N LEU A 46 12.41 -1.95 -10.24
CA LEU A 46 13.78 -1.47 -10.37
C LEU A 46 14.19 -1.17 -11.82
N GLU A 47 13.53 -1.79 -12.81
CA GLU A 47 13.71 -1.46 -14.23
C GLU A 47 12.91 -0.23 -14.67
N LEU A 48 11.82 0.13 -13.98
CA LEU A 48 11.08 1.37 -14.27
C LEU A 48 11.95 2.60 -14.00
N SER A 49 11.83 3.61 -14.86
CA SER A 49 12.42 4.93 -14.63
C SER A 49 11.82 5.63 -13.40
N GLN A 50 12.54 6.59 -12.84
CA GLN A 50 12.04 7.38 -11.71
C GLN A 50 10.72 8.09 -12.04
N GLU A 51 10.58 8.61 -13.26
CA GLU A 51 9.35 9.27 -13.73
C GLU A 51 8.17 8.30 -13.76
N GLN A 52 8.37 7.07 -14.27
CA GLN A 52 7.34 6.03 -14.25
C GLN A 52 6.95 5.65 -12.81
N ARG A 53 7.92 5.48 -11.91
CA ARG A 53 7.64 5.18 -10.50
C ARG A 53 6.85 6.29 -9.83
N GLN A 54 7.20 7.55 -10.09
CA GLN A 54 6.48 8.70 -9.57
C GLN A 54 5.06 8.78 -10.14
N ALA A 55 4.86 8.49 -11.42
CA ALA A 55 3.53 8.41 -12.03
C ALA A 55 2.67 7.33 -11.38
N LEU A 56 3.24 6.17 -11.02
CA LEU A 56 2.52 5.12 -10.30
C LEU A 56 2.12 5.55 -8.88
N VAL A 57 2.98 6.34 -8.21
CA VAL A 57 2.67 6.92 -6.90
C VAL A 57 1.51 7.91 -7.00
N ASP A 58 1.53 8.78 -8.01
CA ASP A 58 0.49 9.81 -8.23
C ASP A 58 -0.83 9.23 -8.78
N TRP A 59 -0.79 8.02 -9.36
CA TRP A 59 -1.92 7.43 -10.09
C TRP A 59 -3.24 7.38 -9.27
N PRO A 60 -4.39 7.78 -9.83
CA PRO A 60 -5.65 7.76 -9.09
C PRO A 60 -6.11 6.33 -8.74
N ASP A 61 -6.83 6.14 -7.64
CA ASP A 61 -7.34 4.82 -7.21
C ASP A 61 -8.82 4.58 -7.53
N ALA A 62 -9.42 5.42 -8.37
CA ALA A 62 -10.74 5.15 -8.94
C ALA A 62 -10.74 3.83 -9.73
N ALA A 63 -11.88 3.13 -9.78
CA ALA A 63 -11.97 1.82 -10.44
C ALA A 63 -11.46 1.83 -11.90
N ASP A 64 -11.91 2.80 -12.70
CA ASP A 64 -11.44 3.00 -14.09
C ASP A 64 -9.93 3.28 -14.16
N ALA A 65 -9.41 4.10 -13.23
CA ALA A 65 -7.99 4.39 -13.15
C ALA A 65 -7.15 3.16 -12.81
N LEU A 66 -7.66 2.26 -11.94
CA LEU A 66 -6.99 1.01 -11.60
C LEU A 66 -6.94 0.03 -12.80
N GLU A 67 -7.97 0.02 -13.65
CA GLU A 67 -7.95 -0.73 -14.91
C GLU A 67 -6.89 -0.17 -15.87
N HIS A 68 -6.82 1.16 -16.01
CA HIS A 68 -5.77 1.82 -16.78
C HIS A 68 -4.37 1.55 -16.22
N LEU A 69 -4.21 1.59 -14.89
CA LEU A 69 -2.95 1.26 -14.20
C LEU A 69 -2.49 -0.15 -14.54
N ARG A 70 -3.41 -1.12 -14.47
CA ARG A 70 -3.13 -2.53 -14.79
C ARG A 70 -2.64 -2.66 -16.22
N GLN A 71 -3.30 -2.02 -17.18
CA GLN A 71 -2.91 -2.08 -18.57
C GLN A 71 -1.55 -1.41 -18.81
N HIS A 72 -1.34 -0.24 -18.22
CA HIS A 72 -0.08 0.50 -18.28
C HIS A 72 1.11 -0.32 -17.75
N LEU A 73 0.94 -1.02 -16.62
CA LEU A 73 1.97 -1.89 -16.06
C LEU A 73 2.28 -3.08 -16.97
N ARG A 74 1.27 -3.67 -17.61
CA ARG A 74 1.47 -4.76 -18.57
C ARG A 74 2.28 -4.30 -19.77
N ASP A 75 1.97 -3.13 -20.32
CA ASP A 75 2.71 -2.55 -21.44
C ASP A 75 4.15 -2.21 -21.05
N CYS A 76 4.36 -1.56 -19.89
CA CYS A 76 5.71 -1.23 -19.42
C CYS A 76 6.58 -2.47 -19.16
N THR A 77 5.99 -3.53 -18.59
CA THR A 77 6.73 -4.74 -18.23
C THR A 77 6.85 -5.75 -19.36
N ARG A 78 6.12 -5.57 -20.48
CA ARG A 78 6.09 -6.52 -21.60
C ARG A 78 7.46 -6.83 -22.18
N SER A 79 8.32 -5.80 -22.25
CA SER A 79 9.66 -5.87 -22.85
C SER A 79 10.78 -6.05 -21.81
N MET A 80 10.44 -6.21 -20.52
CA MET A 80 11.41 -6.37 -19.44
C MET A 80 11.99 -7.78 -19.41
N ALA A 81 13.18 -7.93 -18.83
CA ALA A 81 13.90 -9.20 -18.80
C ALA A 81 13.16 -10.30 -18.01
N ASP A 82 12.41 -9.90 -16.98
CA ASP A 82 11.62 -10.80 -16.13
C ASP A 82 10.19 -11.03 -16.70
N GLY A 83 9.89 -10.39 -17.84
CA GLY A 83 8.66 -10.54 -18.61
C GLY A 83 7.50 -9.69 -18.11
N MET A 84 6.33 -9.88 -18.72
CA MET A 84 5.12 -9.12 -18.38
C MET A 84 4.67 -9.40 -16.93
N ALA A 85 4.27 -8.35 -16.22
CA ALA A 85 3.61 -8.45 -14.92
C ALA A 85 2.40 -9.39 -14.99
N LYS A 86 2.26 -10.25 -13.98
CA LYS A 86 1.21 -11.27 -13.96
C LYS A 86 -0.08 -10.70 -13.40
N ASP A 87 -1.18 -11.08 -14.01
CA ASP A 87 -2.50 -10.82 -13.47
C ASP A 87 -2.77 -11.72 -12.24
N LEU A 88 -3.41 -11.14 -11.24
CA LEU A 88 -3.90 -11.78 -10.03
C LEU A 88 -5.38 -11.44 -9.85
N PRO A 89 -6.12 -12.25 -9.08
CA PRO A 89 -7.45 -11.83 -8.65
C PRO A 89 -7.32 -10.52 -7.85
N PRO A 90 -8.07 -9.46 -8.22
CA PRO A 90 -8.09 -8.22 -7.45
C PRO A 90 -8.57 -8.51 -6.03
N VAL A 91 -7.94 -7.88 -5.06
CA VAL A 91 -8.26 -8.11 -3.65
C VAL A 91 -9.56 -7.40 -3.30
N SER A 92 -10.55 -8.18 -2.88
CA SER A 92 -11.86 -7.69 -2.42
C SER A 92 -12.17 -8.27 -1.04
N GLY A 93 -12.68 -7.44 -0.13
CA GLY A 93 -13.06 -7.86 1.23
C GLY A 93 -11.87 -8.06 2.17
N ALA A 94 -10.72 -7.43 1.90
CA ALA A 94 -9.57 -7.52 2.77
C ALA A 94 -9.80 -6.84 4.14
N PRO A 95 -9.07 -7.26 5.19
CA PRO A 95 -9.21 -6.69 6.54
C PRO A 95 -9.02 -5.17 6.57
N TRP A 96 -8.13 -4.60 5.76
CA TRP A 96 -7.93 -3.15 5.66
C TRP A 96 -9.08 -2.39 4.98
N GLN A 97 -9.94 -3.08 4.23
CA GLN A 97 -11.14 -2.48 3.62
C GLN A 97 -12.28 -2.39 4.64
N GLN A 98 -12.33 -3.31 5.60
CA GLN A 98 -13.34 -3.33 6.66
C GLN A 98 -13.06 -2.22 7.69
N GLN A 99 -14.04 -1.33 7.90
CA GLN A 99 -13.98 -0.29 8.95
C GLN A 99 -14.57 -0.79 10.26
N ALA A 100 -15.56 -1.69 10.19
CA ALA A 100 -16.30 -2.18 11.34
C ALA A 100 -15.55 -3.25 12.16
N GLU A 101 -14.42 -3.75 11.65
CA GLU A 101 -13.65 -4.81 12.28
C GLU A 101 -12.18 -4.42 12.33
N LEU A 102 -11.61 -4.43 13.54
CA LEU A 102 -10.18 -4.25 13.75
C LEU A 102 -9.49 -5.62 13.62
N PRO A 103 -8.55 -5.81 12.68
CA PRO A 103 -7.90 -7.09 12.49
C PRO A 103 -7.04 -7.47 13.71
N ALA A 104 -7.24 -8.69 14.22
CA ALA A 104 -6.52 -9.21 15.39
C ALA A 104 -4.99 -9.05 15.26
N VAL A 105 -4.43 -9.36 14.08
CA VAL A 105 -2.99 -9.21 13.81
C VAL A 105 -2.49 -7.78 14.04
N VAL A 106 -3.28 -6.75 13.69
CA VAL A 106 -2.90 -5.35 13.91
C VAL A 106 -3.03 -4.98 15.38
N GLN A 107 -4.10 -5.45 16.04
CA GLN A 107 -4.33 -5.22 17.46
C GLN A 107 -3.25 -5.87 18.34
N GLU A 108 -2.87 -7.11 18.04
CA GLU A 108 -1.78 -7.82 18.70
C GLU A 108 -0.45 -7.09 18.48
N ALA A 109 -0.19 -6.66 17.25
CA ALA A 109 1.04 -5.93 16.92
C ALA A 109 1.13 -4.56 17.61
N ALA A 110 0.01 -3.86 17.78
CA ALA A 110 -0.08 -2.63 18.57
C ALA A 110 0.16 -2.92 20.06
N THR A 111 -0.50 -3.94 20.61
CA THR A 111 -0.40 -4.35 22.01
C THR A 111 1.03 -4.74 22.40
N VAL A 112 1.72 -5.53 21.57
CA VAL A 112 3.13 -5.93 21.77
C VAL A 112 4.07 -4.71 21.86
N ARG A 113 3.70 -3.59 21.23
CA ARG A 113 4.47 -2.34 21.22
C ARG A 113 3.98 -1.31 22.23
N GLY A 114 2.97 -1.64 23.04
CA GLY A 114 2.36 -0.71 23.99
C GLY A 114 1.54 0.41 23.33
N VAL A 115 1.16 0.26 22.05
CA VAL A 115 0.31 1.22 21.34
C VAL A 115 -1.16 0.89 21.60
N VAL A 116 -1.92 1.89 22.04
CA VAL A 116 -3.38 1.76 22.23
C VAL A 116 -4.07 2.06 20.91
N LEU A 117 -4.51 1.00 20.22
CA LEU A 117 -5.34 1.08 19.01
C LEU A 117 -6.75 0.60 19.31
N THR A 118 -7.71 1.52 19.26
CA THR A 118 -9.14 1.25 19.44
C THR A 118 -9.86 1.10 18.09
N LEU A 119 -11.03 0.44 18.11
CA LEU A 119 -11.89 0.36 16.93
C LEU A 119 -12.33 1.74 16.44
N GLU A 120 -12.55 2.69 17.35
CA GLU A 120 -12.90 4.06 16.98
C GLU A 120 -11.76 4.72 16.19
N GLN A 121 -10.52 4.63 16.66
CA GLN A 121 -9.35 5.10 15.90
C GLN A 121 -9.27 4.41 14.54
N TRP A 122 -9.41 3.08 14.50
CA TRP A 122 -9.40 2.31 13.25
C TRP A 122 -10.44 2.79 12.23
N THR A 123 -11.67 3.10 12.66
CA THR A 123 -12.73 3.59 11.76
C THR A 123 -12.45 4.99 11.21
N ARG A 124 -11.60 5.77 11.87
CA ARG A 124 -11.18 7.12 11.45
C ARG A 124 -9.99 7.09 10.49
N LEU A 125 -9.22 6.01 10.48
CA LEU A 125 -8.09 5.82 9.57
C LEU A 125 -8.54 5.75 8.11
N SER A 126 -7.72 6.30 7.22
CA SER A 126 -7.93 6.12 5.78
C SER A 126 -7.76 4.64 5.40
N GLU A 127 -8.23 4.25 4.22
CA GLU A 127 -7.99 2.89 3.73
C GLU A 127 -6.49 2.61 3.53
N LEU A 128 -5.70 3.62 3.14
CA LEU A 128 -4.26 3.49 2.96
C LEU A 128 -3.54 3.24 4.31
N ASP A 129 -3.92 3.95 5.36
CA ASP A 129 -3.36 3.77 6.71
C ASP A 129 -3.66 2.36 7.23
N ARG A 130 -4.92 1.92 7.10
CA ARG A 130 -5.33 0.56 7.47
C ARG A 130 -4.55 -0.49 6.68
N PHE A 131 -4.33 -0.26 5.39
CA PHE A 131 -3.53 -1.13 4.55
C PHE A 131 -2.07 -1.21 5.03
N ALA A 132 -1.46 -0.06 5.36
CA ALA A 132 -0.10 0.00 5.87
C ALA A 132 0.06 -0.80 7.15
N LEU A 133 -0.82 -0.57 8.13
CA LEU A 133 -0.83 -1.32 9.39
C LEU A 133 -1.02 -2.83 9.15
N CYS A 134 -1.98 -3.24 8.31
CA CYS A 134 -2.19 -4.65 7.99
C CYS A 134 -1.02 -5.31 7.28
N LYS A 135 -0.29 -4.59 6.41
CA LYS A 135 0.89 -5.13 5.72
C LYS A 135 2.09 -5.24 6.67
N LEU A 136 2.31 -4.24 7.51
CA LEU A 136 3.44 -4.17 8.44
C LEU A 136 3.26 -5.07 9.67
N ALA A 137 2.02 -5.34 10.09
CA ALA A 137 1.72 -6.25 11.20
C ALA A 137 1.90 -7.74 10.85
N ARG A 138 2.15 -8.09 9.57
CA ARG A 138 2.31 -9.51 9.18
C ARG A 138 3.57 -10.12 9.82
N PRO A 139 3.47 -11.32 10.42
CA PRO A 139 4.62 -11.98 11.01
C PRO A 139 5.67 -12.31 9.95
N GLY A 140 6.93 -11.93 10.20
CA GLY A 140 8.07 -12.21 9.32
C GLY A 140 8.55 -11.04 8.46
N HIS A 141 8.00 -9.83 8.63
CA HIS A 141 8.54 -8.61 8.04
C HIS A 141 9.35 -7.82 9.06
N ASP A 142 10.34 -7.05 8.60
CA ASP A 142 11.13 -6.18 9.48
C ASP A 142 10.21 -5.14 10.13
N HIS A 143 10.12 -5.22 11.47
CA HIS A 143 9.10 -4.53 12.25
C HIS A 143 9.43 -3.08 12.56
N HIS A 144 10.59 -2.59 12.15
CA HIS A 144 11.07 -1.26 12.52
C HIS A 144 10.15 -0.15 11.97
N ASN A 145 9.54 -0.38 10.80
CA ASN A 145 8.62 0.57 10.18
C ASN A 145 7.23 0.57 10.84
N LEU A 146 6.86 -0.47 11.60
CA LEU A 146 5.52 -0.58 12.19
C LEU A 146 5.32 0.41 13.34
N GLU A 147 6.35 0.64 14.16
CA GLU A 147 6.29 1.63 15.24
C GLU A 147 6.12 3.04 14.67
N ALA A 148 6.94 3.39 13.68
CA ALA A 148 6.83 4.66 12.97
C ALA A 148 5.46 4.81 12.28
N ALA A 149 4.93 3.74 11.67
CA ALA A 149 3.60 3.76 11.06
C ALA A 149 2.51 4.06 12.09
N PHE A 150 2.52 3.42 13.27
CA PHE A 150 1.56 3.74 14.33
C PHE A 150 1.67 5.20 14.79
N SER A 151 2.89 5.70 14.97
CA SER A 151 3.13 7.10 15.35
C SER A 151 2.69 8.09 14.27
N GLU A 152 2.71 7.72 12.99
CA GLU A 152 2.30 8.60 11.90
C GLU A 152 0.77 8.59 11.70
N VAL A 153 0.12 7.42 11.79
CA VAL A 153 -1.32 7.28 11.49
C VAL A 153 -2.25 7.54 12.69
N LEU A 154 -1.73 7.52 13.93
CA LEU A 154 -2.53 7.72 15.15
C LEU A 154 -2.40 9.12 15.77
N VAL A 155 -1.84 10.09 15.02
CA VAL A 155 -1.70 11.51 15.41
C VAL A 155 -3.02 12.27 15.34
#